data_AF-A0A2D9LIU9-F1
#
_entry.id   AF-A0A2D9LIU9-F1
#
_cell.length_a   1.000
_cell.length_b   1.000
_cell.length_c   1.000
_cell.angle_alpha   90.00
_cell.angle_beta   90.00
_cell.angle_gamma   90.00
#
_symmetry.space_group_name_H-M   'P 1'
#
loop_
_entity.id
_entity.type
_entity.pdbx_description
1 polymer ?
#
loop_
_entity_poly.entity_id
_entity_poly.type
_entity_poly.pdbx_seq_one_letter_code
_entity_poly.pdbx_strand_id
1 'polypeptide(L)' 'MDRILIEALTVDTVIGVYDWERTITQSLSLDLSLAT' A
#
# COMPACT_ATOMS: atom_id res chain seq x y z
N MET A 1 -8.32 15.62 18.90
CA MET A 1 -7.03 15.60 18.18
C MET A 1 -7.36 15.20 16.77
N ASP A 2 -6.94 16.01 15.80
CA ASP A 2 -7.36 15.84 14.41
C ASP A 2 -6.58 14.68 13.77
N ARG A 3 -7.25 13.93 12.89
CA ARG A 3 -6.69 12.77 12.20
C ARG A 3 -7.11 12.81 10.75
N ILE A 4 -6.15 12.65 9.85
CA ILE A 4 -6.40 12.50 8.41
C ILE A 4 -6.50 11.01 8.12
N LEU A 5 -7.57 10.61 7.43
CA LEU A 5 -7.80 9.25 6.96
C LEU A 5 -7.75 9.23 5.43
N ILE A 6 -7.01 8.28 4.88
CA ILE A 6 -7.00 7.96 3.45
C ILE A 6 -7.39 6.49 3.36
N GLU A 7 -8.50 6.21 2.72
CA GLU A 7 -9.03 4.85 2.57
C GLU A 7 -8.80 4.36 1.14
N ALA A 8 -8.50 3.07 1.01
CA ALA A 8 -8.35 2.38 -0.27
C ALA A 8 -7.37 3.05 -1.27
N LEU A 9 -6.25 3.58 -0.78
CA LEU A 9 -5.19 4.11 -1.63
C LEU A 9 -4.60 2.97 -2.45
N THR A 10 -4.83 2.99 -3.76
CA THR A 10 -4.36 1.95 -4.69
C THR A 10 -2.98 2.31 -5.24
N VAL A 11 -2.01 1.40 -5.13
CA VAL A 11 -0.64 1.57 -5.65
C VAL A 11 -0.19 0.28 -6.33
N ASP A 12 0.31 0.39 -7.56
CA ASP A 12 0.96 -0.73 -8.25
C ASP A 12 2.45 -0.77 -7.88
N THR A 13 2.88 -1.88 -7.28
CA THR A 13 4.28 -2.06 -6.88
C THR A 13 4.71 -3.52 -6.94
N VAL A 14 6.01 -3.75 -6.92
CA VAL A 14 6.58 -5.08 -6.75
C VAL A 14 6.65 -5.38 -5.26
N ILE A 15 5.98 -6.44 -4.84
CA ILE A 15 5.93 -6.89 -3.45
C ILE A 15 5.84 -8.41 -3.42
N GLY A 16 6.56 -9.05 -2.50
CA GLY A 16 6.54 -10.50 -2.34
C GLY A 16 7.79 -11.04 -1.66
N VAL A 17 7.66 -12.25 -1.11
CA VAL A 17 8.72 -12.95 -0.37
C VAL A 17 9.60 -13.76 -1.33
N TYR A 18 8.99 -14.33 -2.37
CA TYR A 18 9.65 -15.20 -3.32
C TYR A 18 10.29 -14.42 -4.48
N ASP A 19 11.33 -14.99 -5.08
CA ASP A 19 12.04 -14.36 -6.18
C ASP A 19 11.18 -14.16 -7.43
N TRP A 20 10.19 -15.03 -7.66
CA TRP A 20 9.25 -14.87 -8.76
C TRP A 20 8.29 -13.69 -8.55
N GLU A 21 8.00 -13.30 -7.31
CA GLU A 21 7.14 -12.14 -7.03
C GLU A 21 7.86 -10.83 -7.33
N ARG A 22 9.21 -10.84 -7.33
CA ARG A 22 10.03 -9.66 -7.67
C ARG A 22 9.95 -9.23 -9.13
N THR A 23 9.37 -10.06 -10.00
CA THR A 23 9.20 -9.75 -11.43
C THR A 23 7.77 -9.39 -11.81
N ILE A 24 6.83 -9.40 -10.85
CA ILE A 24 5.41 -9.14 -11.07
C ILE A 24 5.00 -7.87 -10.32
N THR A 25 4.24 -7.01 -11.00
CA THR A 25 3.61 -5.84 -10.39
C THR A 25 2.25 -6.22 -9.84
N GLN A 26 1.97 -5.85 -8.60
CA GLN A 26 0.72 -6.14 -7.90
C GLN A 26 0.08 -4.83 -7.40
N SER A 27 -1.24 -4.73 -7.53
CA SER A 27 -2.02 -3.62 -6.97
C SER A 27 -2.22 -3.83 -5.48
N LEU A 28 -1.82 -2.85 -4.67
CA LEU A 28 -2.02 -2.81 -3.23
C LEU A 28 -3.06 -1.76 -2.87
N SER A 29 -3.96 -2.10 -1.96
CA SER A 29 -4.92 -1.17 -1.35
C SER A 29 -4.49 -0.86 0.07
N LEU A 30 -4.25 0.41 0.37
CA LEU A 30 -3.73 0.87 1.66
C LEU A 30 -4.73 1.80 2.35
N ASP A 31 -4.91 1.58 3.65
CA ASP A 31 -5.61 2.52 4.54
C ASP A 31 -4.58 3.24 5.40
N LEU A 32 -4.47 4.55 5.24
CA LEU A 32 -3.51 5.39 5.96
C LEU A 32 -4.24 6.27 6.97
N SER A 33 -3.57 6.48 8.09
CA SER A 33 -4.11 7.35 9.13
C SER A 33 -3.03 8.16 9.83
N LEU A 34 -3.12 9.47 9.68
CA LEU A 34 -2.10 10.44 10.09
C LEU A 34 -2.65 11.29 11.24
N ALA A 35 -1.89 11.41 12.33
CA ALA A 35 -2.19 12.28 13.47
C ALA A 35 -0.94 13.12 13.77
N THR A 36 -1.12 14.37 14.22
CA THR A 36 -0.03 15.31 14.56
C THR A 36 0.16 15.40 16.05
#